data_AF-A0A2G9TCL4-F1
#
_entry.id   AF-A0A2G9TCL4-F1
#
_cell.length_a   1.000
_cell.length_b   1.000
_cell.length_c   1.000
_cell.angle_alpha   90.00
_cell.angle_beta   90.00
_cell.angle_gamma   90.00
#
_symmetry.space_group_name_H-M   'P 1'
#
loop_
_entity.id
_entity.type
_entity.pdbx_description
1 polymer ?
#
loop_
_entity_poly.entity_id
_entity_poly.type
_entity_poly.pdbx_seq_one_letter_code
_entity_poly.pdbx_strand_id
1 'polypeptide(L)'
;SGIPEVKVIMHGFKMDNYLTFRTLIAKMVGLTLAMGGGLPIGKEGPFVHMGAIVATLLSKITASCQYSAFFSNEGREMEMLSSGCAVGIACTFSAPIGAVLYAIESTSKYFAVKNYWRGFLAATCSAIIFRFANFFVTAEQS
;
A
#
# COMPACT_ATOMS: atom_id res chain seq x y z
N SER A 1 -11.91 -7.66 -2.97
CA SER A 1 -10.63 -7.71 -2.22
C SER A 1 -9.46 -7.67 -3.21
N GLY A 2 -8.21 -7.51 -2.79
CA GLY A 2 -7.03 -7.52 -3.68
C GLY A 2 -5.76 -8.11 -3.06
N ILE A 3 -5.88 -8.68 -1.87
CA ILE A 3 -4.76 -9.28 -1.12
C ILE A 3 -4.16 -10.50 -1.82
N PRO A 4 -4.94 -11.50 -2.29
CA PRO A 4 -4.34 -12.68 -2.90
C PRO A 4 -3.58 -12.33 -4.18
N GLU A 5 -4.09 -11.40 -4.98
CA GLU A 5 -3.43 -10.95 -6.21
C GLU A 5 -2.15 -10.16 -5.91
N VAL A 6 -2.15 -9.29 -4.90
CA VAL A 6 -0.93 -8.61 -4.43
C VAL A 6 0.12 -9.62 -3.96
N LYS A 7 -0.29 -10.67 -3.23
CA LYS A 7 0.63 -11.74 -2.80
C LYS A 7 1.23 -12.51 -3.98
N VAL A 8 0.41 -12.82 -4.99
CA VAL A 8 0.86 -13.47 -6.24
C VAL A 8 1.87 -12.59 -6.99
N ILE A 9 1.64 -11.28 -7.04
CA ILE A 9 2.59 -10.32 -7.62
C ILE A 9 3.90 -10.31 -6.84
N MET A 10 3.84 -10.33 -5.50
CA MET A 10 5.04 -10.36 -4.64
C MET A 10 5.87 -11.64 -4.81
N HIS A 11 5.25 -12.77 -5.19
CA HIS A 11 5.98 -13.98 -5.56
C HIS A 11 6.67 -13.90 -6.93
N GLY A 12 6.33 -12.91 -7.75
CA GLY A 12 6.98 -12.64 -9.05
C GLY A 12 6.08 -12.85 -10.26
N PHE A 13 4.79 -13.14 -10.08
CA PHE A 13 3.85 -13.25 -11.19
C PHE A 13 3.34 -11.86 -11.58
N LYS A 14 3.76 -11.37 -12.75
CA LYS A 14 3.28 -10.09 -13.27
C LYS A 14 1.85 -10.25 -13.79
N MET A 15 0.91 -9.58 -13.13
CA MET A 15 -0.49 -9.47 -13.55
C MET A 15 -0.67 -8.15 -14.30
N ASP A 16 -0.88 -8.23 -15.61
CA ASP A 16 -1.15 -7.04 -16.42
C ASP A 16 -2.46 -6.36 -15.98
N ASN A 17 -2.49 -5.03 -16.04
CA ASN A 17 -3.64 -4.18 -15.70
C ASN A 17 -4.10 -4.14 -14.22
N TYR A 18 -3.44 -4.87 -13.30
CA TYR A 18 -3.87 -4.90 -11.88
C TYR A 18 -3.38 -3.70 -11.07
N LEU A 19 -2.20 -3.16 -11.41
CA LEU A 19 -1.52 -2.04 -10.74
C LEU A 19 -1.64 -0.70 -11.53
N THR A 20 -2.83 -0.42 -12.05
CA THR A 20 -3.08 0.77 -12.89
C THR A 20 -3.79 1.87 -12.10
N PHE A 21 -3.51 3.14 -12.38
CA PHE A 21 -4.18 4.27 -11.73
C PHE A 21 -5.72 4.24 -11.90
N ARG A 22 -6.20 3.69 -13.01
CA ARG A 22 -7.63 3.48 -13.26
C ARG A 22 -8.27 2.50 -12.25
N THR A 23 -7.56 1.46 -11.82
CA THR A 23 -8.09 0.51 -10.81
C THR A 23 -8.10 1.13 -9.42
N LEU A 24 -7.17 2.04 -9.12
CA LEU A 24 -7.17 2.84 -7.88
C LEU A 24 -8.45 3.69 -7.77
N ILE A 25 -8.75 4.49 -8.80
CA ILE A 25 -9.94 5.36 -8.80
C ILE A 25 -11.21 4.52 -8.71
N ALA A 26 -11.32 3.46 -9.50
CA ALA A 26 -12.47 2.57 -9.47
C ALA A 26 -12.69 1.95 -8.08
N LYS A 27 -11.61 1.56 -7.38
CA LYS A 27 -11.69 1.04 -6.00
C LYS A 27 -12.10 2.08 -4.98
N MET A 28 -11.56 3.30 -5.06
CA MET A 28 -11.93 4.38 -4.15
C MET A 28 -13.42 4.69 -4.27
N VAL A 29 -13.91 4.95 -5.49
CA VAL A 29 -15.32 5.27 -5.73
C VAL A 29 -16.23 4.08 -5.37
N GLY A 30 -15.86 2.86 -5.78
CA GLY A 30 -16.63 1.66 -5.48
C GLY A 30 -16.74 1.38 -3.98
N LEU A 31 -15.65 1.57 -3.23
CA LEU A 31 -15.65 1.39 -1.77
C LEU A 31 -16.50 2.45 -1.07
N THR A 32 -16.40 3.72 -1.46
CA THR A 32 -17.22 4.79 -0.90
C THR A 32 -18.71 4.56 -1.16
N LEU A 33 -19.09 4.17 -2.39
CA LEU A 33 -20.47 3.85 -2.74
C LEU A 33 -20.99 2.61 -2.00
N ALA A 34 -20.18 1.57 -1.87
CA ALA A 34 -20.59 0.36 -1.16
C ALA A 34 -20.80 0.60 0.34
N MET A 35 -19.95 1.41 0.97
CA MET A 35 -20.13 1.85 2.36
C MET A 35 -21.35 2.75 2.51
N GLY A 36 -21.58 3.68 1.57
CA GLY A 36 -22.78 4.53 1.56
C GLY A 36 -24.08 3.74 1.36
N GLY A 37 -24.01 2.63 0.62
CA GLY A 37 -25.13 1.71 0.39
C GLY A 37 -25.41 0.74 1.55
N GLY A 38 -24.66 0.80 2.66
CA GLY A 38 -24.89 -0.04 3.84
C GLY A 38 -24.53 -1.52 3.68
N LEU A 39 -23.73 -1.87 2.66
CA LEU A 39 -23.31 -3.26 2.45
C LEU A 39 -22.26 -3.66 3.50
N PRO A 40 -22.33 -4.86 4.12
CA PRO A 40 -21.36 -5.31 5.13
C PRO A 40 -20.02 -5.71 4.49
N ILE A 41 -19.30 -4.74 3.92
CA ILE A 41 -17.99 -4.91 3.29
C ILE A 41 -16.90 -4.30 4.16
N GLY A 42 -15.80 -5.03 4.36
CA GLY A 42 -14.61 -4.52 5.01
C GLY A 42 -13.74 -3.65 4.09
N LYS A 43 -13.34 -2.46 4.56
CA LYS A 43 -12.37 -1.56 3.89
C LYS A 43 -10.92 -2.06 3.94
N GLU A 44 -10.61 -2.98 4.85
CA GLU A 44 -9.24 -3.43 5.13
C GLU A 44 -8.52 -3.99 3.89
N GLY A 45 -9.16 -4.94 3.19
CA GLY A 45 -8.59 -5.58 2.01
C GLY A 45 -8.29 -4.62 0.84
N PRO A 46 -9.23 -3.75 0.41
CA PRO A 46 -8.94 -2.81 -0.66
C PRO A 46 -7.87 -1.77 -0.28
N PHE A 47 -7.76 -1.35 0.98
CA PHE A 47 -6.72 -0.39 1.39
C PHE A 47 -5.29 -0.90 1.19
N VAL A 48 -5.02 -2.18 1.49
CA VAL A 48 -3.70 -2.79 1.25
C VAL A 48 -3.35 -2.74 -0.24
N HIS A 49 -4.32 -3.08 -1.09
CA HIS A 49 -4.14 -3.05 -2.55
C HIS A 49 -3.97 -1.62 -3.07
N MET A 50 -4.69 -0.64 -2.55
CA MET A 50 -4.49 0.76 -2.92
C MET A 50 -3.07 1.24 -2.56
N GLY A 51 -2.55 0.87 -1.39
CA GLY A 51 -1.16 1.14 -1.01
C GLY A 51 -0.14 0.50 -1.97
N ALA A 52 -0.40 -0.74 -2.39
CA ALA A 52 0.42 -1.43 -3.39
C ALA A 52 0.43 -0.72 -4.76
N ILE A 53 -0.75 -0.29 -5.24
CA ILE A 53 -0.87 0.47 -6.50
C ILE A 53 -0.11 1.80 -6.42
N VAL A 54 -0.26 2.54 -5.31
CA VAL A 54 0.43 3.82 -5.11
C VAL A 54 1.95 3.63 -5.10
N ALA A 55 2.46 2.59 -4.45
CA ALA A 55 3.89 2.27 -4.48
C ALA A 55 4.40 1.97 -5.89
N THR A 56 3.68 1.18 -6.68
CA THR A 56 4.05 0.89 -8.08
C THR A 56 3.99 2.14 -8.96
N LEU A 57 2.98 3.01 -8.78
CA LEU A 57 2.89 4.27 -9.52
C LEU A 57 4.05 5.20 -9.16
N LEU A 58 4.40 5.30 -7.87
CA LEU A 58 5.52 6.11 -7.42
C LEU A 58 6.85 5.60 -7.97
N SER A 59 7.05 4.28 -8.04
CA SER A 59 8.21 3.67 -8.69
C SER A 59 8.29 4.03 -10.18
N LYS A 60 7.16 3.97 -10.91
CA LYS A 60 7.09 4.34 -12.33
C LYS A 60 7.35 5.83 -12.57
N ILE A 61 6.77 6.71 -11.74
CA ILE A 61 6.99 8.16 -11.82
C ILE A 61 8.46 8.50 -11.54
N THR A 62 9.02 7.90 -10.49
CA THR A 62 10.43 8.12 -10.14
C THR A 62 11.37 7.64 -11.24
N ALA A 63 11.07 6.51 -11.88
CA ALA A 63 11.82 6.01 -13.04
C ALA A 63 11.68 6.91 -14.28
N SER A 64 10.53 7.58 -14.45
CA SER A 64 10.29 8.51 -15.56
C SER A 64 10.89 9.90 -15.35
N CYS A 65 10.95 10.38 -14.12
CA CYS A 65 11.50 11.71 -13.79
C CYS A 65 13.03 11.70 -13.57
N GLN A 66 13.61 10.58 -13.12
CA GLN A 66 15.04 10.46 -12.87
C GLN A 66 15.70 9.60 -13.96
N TYR A 67 16.57 10.20 -14.78
CA TYR A 67 17.49 9.49 -15.68
C TYR A 67 18.47 8.65 -14.86
N SER A 68 18.07 7.47 -14.44
CA SER A 68 19.00 6.49 -13.87
C SER A 68 18.50 5.09 -14.16
N ALA A 69 19.25 4.40 -15.03
CA ALA A 69 19.17 2.98 -15.32
C ALA A 69 19.39 2.06 -14.08
N PHE A 70 19.36 2.62 -12.86
CA PHE A 70 19.62 1.94 -11.60
C PHE A 70 18.33 1.48 -10.89
N PHE A 71 17.16 1.95 -11.30
CA PHE A 71 15.85 1.61 -10.71
C PHE A 71 15.15 0.39 -11.37
N SER A 72 15.85 -0.35 -12.24
CA SER A 72 15.29 -1.51 -12.97
C SER A 72 15.53 -2.85 -12.28
N ASN A 73 15.87 -2.86 -10.99
CA ASN A 73 16.11 -4.11 -10.27
C ASN A 73 14.80 -4.65 -9.69
N GLU A 74 14.38 -5.85 -10.10
CA GLU A 74 13.13 -6.48 -9.64
C GLU A 74 13.05 -6.57 -8.11
N GLY A 75 14.18 -6.72 -7.42
CA GLY A 75 14.24 -6.72 -5.96
C GLY A 75 13.78 -5.39 -5.33
N ARG A 76 14.15 -4.25 -5.92
CA ARG A 76 13.80 -2.91 -5.40
C ARG A 76 12.31 -2.62 -5.63
N GLU A 77 11.75 -3.07 -6.74
CA GLU A 77 10.31 -2.96 -7.01
C GLU A 77 9.52 -3.74 -5.97
N MET A 78 9.96 -4.96 -5.62
CA MET A 78 9.35 -5.77 -4.56
C MET A 78 9.46 -5.13 -3.18
N GLU A 79 10.59 -4.52 -2.85
CA GLU A 79 10.76 -3.77 -1.60
C GLU A 79 9.79 -2.58 -1.52
N MET A 80 9.64 -1.84 -2.62
CA MET A 80 8.72 -0.71 -2.69
C MET A 80 7.27 -1.15 -2.58
N LEU A 81 6.89 -2.23 -3.27
CA LEU A 81 5.56 -2.84 -3.21
C LEU A 81 5.23 -3.30 -1.79
N SER A 82 6.16 -4.01 -1.13
CA SER A 82 6.04 -4.47 0.26
C SER A 82 5.85 -3.31 1.24
N SER A 83 6.63 -2.23 1.07
CA SER A 83 6.46 -0.99 1.85
C SER A 83 5.09 -0.34 1.61
N GLY A 84 4.61 -0.30 0.37
CA GLY A 84 3.28 0.20 0.02
C GLY A 84 2.15 -0.56 0.69
N CYS A 85 2.24 -1.90 0.73
CA CYS A 85 1.30 -2.74 1.46
C CYS A 85 1.31 -2.43 2.96
N ALA A 86 2.51 -2.30 3.57
CA ALA A 86 2.65 -1.94 4.97
C ALA A 86 1.99 -0.59 5.28
N VAL A 87 2.24 0.43 4.45
CA VAL A 87 1.63 1.77 4.58
C VAL A 87 0.09 1.69 4.56
N GLY A 88 -0.48 0.92 3.63
CA GLY A 88 -1.93 0.72 3.55
C GLY A 88 -2.53 0.05 4.80
N ILE A 89 -1.85 -0.96 5.35
CA ILE A 89 -2.27 -1.65 6.58
C ILE A 89 -2.12 -0.73 7.79
N ALA A 90 -1.02 0.01 7.87
CA ALA A 90 -0.76 0.95 8.95
C ALA A 90 -1.81 2.08 8.99
N CYS A 91 -2.28 2.58 7.84
CA CYS A 91 -3.41 3.50 7.80
C CYS A 91 -4.67 2.86 8.40
N THR A 92 -4.99 1.64 7.98
CA THR A 92 -6.31 1.09 8.24
C THR A 92 -6.46 0.54 9.66
N PHE A 93 -5.40 -0.07 10.19
CA PHE A 93 -5.35 -0.62 11.55
C PHE A 93 -4.64 0.28 12.57
N SER A 94 -3.97 1.36 12.13
CA SER A 94 -3.14 2.22 13.00
C SER A 94 -2.06 1.46 13.78
N ALA A 95 -1.61 0.32 13.23
CA ALA A 95 -0.66 -0.59 13.87
C ALA A 95 0.59 -0.74 12.98
N PRO A 96 1.59 0.15 13.10
CA PRO A 96 2.76 0.15 12.21
C PRO A 96 3.62 -1.11 12.35
N ILE A 97 3.72 -1.67 13.56
CA ILE A 97 4.51 -2.88 13.82
C ILE A 97 3.87 -4.10 13.13
N GLY A 98 2.55 -4.28 13.29
CA GLY A 98 1.81 -5.35 12.63
C GLY A 98 1.82 -5.21 11.11
N ALA A 99 1.77 -3.98 10.60
CA ALA A 99 1.88 -3.70 9.18
C ALA A 99 3.24 -4.11 8.58
N VAL A 100 4.34 -3.82 9.28
CA VAL A 100 5.67 -4.27 8.86
C VAL A 100 5.75 -5.79 8.90
N LEU A 101 5.32 -6.44 9.99
CA LEU A 101 5.33 -7.90 10.12
C LEU A 101 4.57 -8.58 8.98
N TYR A 102 3.38 -8.07 8.64
CA TYR A 102 2.62 -8.55 7.48
C TYR A 102 3.42 -8.41 6.17
N ALA A 103 4.10 -7.29 5.98
CA ALA A 103 4.91 -7.06 4.78
C ALA A 103 6.09 -8.06 4.69
N ILE A 104 6.68 -8.46 5.83
CA ILE A 104 7.70 -9.52 5.90
C ILE A 104 7.09 -10.88 5.51
N GLU A 105 5.95 -11.23 6.11
CA GLU A 105 5.27 -12.51 5.86
C GLU A 105 4.84 -12.63 4.38
N SER A 106 4.40 -11.51 3.80
CA SER A 106 3.95 -11.43 2.41
C SER A 106 5.11 -11.48 1.41
N THR A 107 6.29 -10.96 1.75
CA THR A 107 7.48 -11.06 0.89
C THR A 107 8.26 -12.34 1.20
N SER A 108 7.95 -13.44 0.49
CA SER A 108 8.64 -14.73 0.70
C SER A 108 10.08 -14.80 0.14
N LYS A 109 10.66 -13.68 -0.31
CA LYS A 109 12.03 -13.58 -0.81
C LYS A 109 12.86 -12.77 0.19
N TYR A 110 14.12 -13.17 0.36
CA TYR A 110 15.12 -12.57 1.26
C TYR A 110 14.89 -11.05 1.49
N PHE A 111 14.52 -10.65 2.71
CA PHE A 111 14.24 -9.27 3.05
C PHE A 111 15.40 -8.67 3.85
N ALA A 112 16.12 -7.72 3.27
CA ALA A 112 17.27 -7.10 3.94
C ALA A 112 16.82 -6.26 5.15
N VAL A 113 17.55 -6.35 6.26
CA VAL A 113 17.22 -5.66 7.52
C VAL A 113 17.06 -4.15 7.35
N LYS A 114 17.85 -3.57 6.44
CA LYS A 114 17.80 -2.13 6.11
C LYS A 114 16.44 -1.71 5.56
N ASN A 115 15.71 -2.61 4.88
CA ASN A 115 14.39 -2.32 4.33
C ASN A 115 13.29 -2.38 5.38
N TYR A 116 13.48 -3.14 6.47
CA TYR A 116 12.54 -3.11 7.60
C TYR A 116 12.43 -1.73 8.19
N TRP A 117 13.56 -1.07 8.44
CA TRP A 117 13.56 0.27 9.04
C TRP A 117 12.87 1.30 8.14
N ARG A 118 13.07 1.19 6.81
CA ARG A 118 12.44 2.06 5.82
C ARG A 118 10.93 1.84 5.76
N GLY A 119 10.47 0.59 5.73
CA GLY A 119 9.05 0.25 5.78
C GLY A 119 8.40 0.65 7.10
N PHE A 120 9.09 0.49 8.22
CA PHE A 120 8.61 0.91 9.54
C PHE A 120 8.41 2.42 9.63
N LEU A 121 9.40 3.20 9.19
CA LEU A 121 9.29 4.66 9.16
C LEU A 121 8.14 5.12 8.24
N ALA A 122 7.99 4.50 7.08
CA ALA A 122 6.88 4.81 6.18
C ALA A 122 5.52 4.48 6.81
N ALA A 123 5.40 3.31 7.46
CA ALA A 123 4.19 2.89 8.15
C ALA A 123 3.82 3.80 9.33
N THR A 124 4.80 4.22 10.14
CA THR A 124 4.55 5.14 11.27
C THR A 124 4.14 6.53 10.78
N CYS A 125 4.83 7.09 9.78
CA CYS A 125 4.42 8.35 9.15
C CYS A 125 2.98 8.27 8.63
N SER A 126 2.62 7.17 7.96
CA SER A 126 1.28 6.96 7.44
C SER A 126 0.22 6.92 8.54
N ALA A 127 0.49 6.19 9.62
CA ALA A 127 -0.42 6.11 10.77
C ALA A 127 -0.58 7.48 11.46
N ILE A 128 0.50 8.26 11.60
CA ILE A 128 0.45 9.62 12.17
C ILE A 128 -0.39 10.54 11.29
N ILE A 129 -0.16 10.55 9.97
CA ILE A 129 -0.92 11.37 9.03
C ILE A 129 -2.40 10.99 9.06
N PHE A 130 -2.71 9.70 9.09
CA PHE A 130 -4.09 9.23 9.17
C PHE A 130 -4.76 9.65 10.49
N ARG A 131 -4.05 9.54 11.62
CA ARG A 131 -4.55 10.01 12.93
C ARG A 131 -4.78 11.52 12.93
N PHE A 132 -3.86 12.28 12.36
CA PHE A 132 -3.97 13.73 12.25
C PHE A 132 -5.18 14.11 11.39
N ALA A 133 -5.37 13.49 10.22
CA ALA A 133 -6.53 13.73 9.37
C ALA A 133 -7.86 13.43 10.10
N ASN A 134 -7.93 12.32 10.83
CA ASN A 134 -9.12 11.99 11.62
C ASN A 134 -9.36 12.99 12.77
N PHE A 135 -8.30 13.54 13.35
CA PHE A 135 -8.42 14.58 14.37
C PHE A 135 -9.11 15.84 13.81
N PHE A 136 -8.74 16.31 12.61
CA PHE A 136 -9.43 17.45 11.96
C PHE A 136 -10.88 17.14 11.65
N VAL A 137 -11.17 15.97 11.07
CA VAL A 137 -12.55 15.58 10.74
C VAL A 137 -13.43 15.52 11.98
N THR A 138 -12.88 15.01 13.10
CA THR A 138 -13.63 14.95 14.37
C THR A 138 -13.80 16.34 14.99
N ALA A 139 -12.78 17.20 14.92
CA ALA A 139 -12.83 18.57 15.45
C ALA A 139 -13.80 19.47 14.69
N GLU A 140 -14.08 19.20 13.41
CA GLU A 140 -15.09 19.94 12.64
C GLU A 140 -16.53 19.51 12.98
N GLN A 141 -16.71 18.37 13.66
CA GLN A 141 -18.02 17.87 14.10
C GLN A 141 -18.38 18.21 15.55
N SER A 142 -17.48 18.86 16.30
CA SER A 142 -17.68 19.31 17.70
C SER A 142 -17.91 20.81 17.79
#